data_AF-A0A2W0BN98-F1
#
_entry.id   AF-A0A2W0BN98-F1
#
_cell.length_a   1.000
_cell.length_b   1.000
_cell.length_c   1.000
_cell.angle_alpha   90.00
_cell.angle_beta   90.00
_cell.angle_gamma   90.00
#
_symmetry.space_group_name_H-M   'P 1'
#
loop_
_entity.id
_entity.type
_entity.pdbx_description
1 polymer ?
#
loop_
_entity_poly.entity_id
_entity_poly.type
_entity_poly.pdbx_seq_one_letter_code
_entity_poly.pdbx_strand_id
1 'polypeptide(L)'
;MRLRDSGATAVAAATVILFASSAVLFFQTIRQRSHNAKGGERIYKSGCIACHGTNGSGAPETLTEFKRPETFPDFTRCDQTTPEPNSAWKDVIINGGLARGFSEIMPAFGKLLTDEQIDAW
;
A
#
# COMPACT_ATOMS: atom_id res chain seq x y z
N MET A 1 3.80 60.25 8.76
CA MET A 1 4.88 59.27 9.02
C MET A 1 4.26 57.95 9.49
N ARG A 2 3.70 57.13 8.58
CA ARG A 2 3.11 55.81 8.90
C ARG A 2 3.05 54.82 7.71
N LEU A 3 3.60 55.18 6.55
CA LEU A 3 3.54 54.36 5.34
C LEU A 3 4.73 53.38 5.18
N ARG A 4 5.74 53.45 6.06
CA ARG A 4 6.95 52.61 5.96
C ARG A 4 6.85 51.29 6.74
N ASP A 5 5.97 51.22 7.75
CA ASP A 5 5.82 50.05 8.62
C ASP A 5 4.97 48.93 7.98
N SER A 6 3.98 49.29 7.15
CA SER A 6 3.10 48.32 6.47
C SER A 6 3.81 47.48 5.41
N GLY A 7 4.88 48.03 4.79
CA GLY A 7 5.68 47.30 3.81
C GLY A 7 6.58 46.24 4.46
N ALA A 8 7.17 46.56 5.62
CA ALA A 8 8.05 45.66 6.35
C ALA A 8 7.28 44.46 6.95
N THR A 9 6.06 44.68 7.44
CA THR A 9 5.21 43.61 7.97
C THR A 9 4.70 42.68 6.87
N ALA A 10 4.36 43.21 5.69
CA ALA A 10 3.95 42.40 4.54
C ALA A 10 5.09 41.51 4.01
N VAL A 11 6.32 42.03 3.94
CA VAL A 11 7.49 41.25 3.51
C VAL A 11 7.85 40.16 4.53
N ALA A 12 7.80 40.47 5.84
CA ALA A 12 8.05 39.49 6.90
C ALA A 12 6.99 38.37 6.94
N ALA A 13 5.72 38.68 6.68
CA ALA A 13 4.68 37.67 6.58
C ALA A 13 4.88 36.76 5.35
N ALA A 14 5.23 37.33 4.21
CA ALA A 14 5.47 36.57 2.97
C ALA A 14 6.66 35.60 3.10
N THR A 15 7.77 36.02 3.74
CA THR A 15 8.92 35.14 3.96
C THR A 15 8.59 33.99 4.90
N VAL A 16 7.89 34.24 6.01
CA VAL A 16 7.45 33.18 6.95
C VAL A 16 6.56 32.14 6.25
N ILE A 17 5.63 32.59 5.40
CA ILE A 17 4.75 31.69 4.63
C ILE A 17 5.56 30.84 3.64
N LEU A 18 6.54 31.44 2.94
CA LEU A 18 7.40 30.71 2.00
C LEU A 18 8.28 29.66 2.70
N PHE A 19 8.85 29.99 3.86
CA PHE A 19 9.64 29.04 4.66
C PHE A 19 8.79 27.89 5.22
N ALA A 20 7.61 28.20 5.75
CA ALA A 20 6.68 27.19 6.27
C ALA A 20 6.22 26.23 5.15
N SER A 21 5.92 26.75 3.97
CA SER A 21 5.52 25.94 2.81
C SER A 21 6.64 25.03 2.32
N SER A 22 7.87 25.55 2.29
CA SER A 22 9.06 24.77 1.91
C SER A 22 9.36 23.65 2.89
N ALA A 23 9.20 23.89 4.20
CA ALA A 23 9.34 22.86 5.22
C ALA A 23 8.28 21.76 5.06
N VAL A 24 7.01 22.13 4.87
CA VAL A 24 5.92 21.15 4.66
C VAL A 24 6.18 20.27 3.43
N LEU A 25 6.59 20.86 2.31
CA LEU A 25 6.94 20.10 1.10
C LEU A 25 8.14 19.17 1.35
N PHE A 26 9.18 19.63 2.05
CA PHE A 26 10.34 18.80 2.40
C PHE A 26 9.97 17.60 3.32
N PHE A 27 9.08 17.83 4.30
CA PHE A 27 8.56 16.77 5.16
C PHE A 27 7.73 15.73 4.40
N GLN A 28 6.97 16.15 3.37
CA GLN A 28 6.24 15.21 2.52
C GLN A 28 7.16 14.34 1.67
N THR A 29 8.28 14.88 1.19
CA THR A 29 9.28 14.13 0.42
C THR A 29 9.98 13.08 1.29
N ILE A 30 10.28 13.36 2.56
CA ILE A 30 10.88 12.39 3.50
C ILE A 30 9.88 11.28 3.89
N ARG A 31 8.57 11.57 3.87
CA ARG A 31 7.52 10.61 4.25
C ARG A 31 7.17 9.61 3.14
N GLN A 32 7.81 9.68 1.97
CA GLN A 32 7.80 8.60 0.99
C GLN A 32 8.55 7.40 1.61
N ARG A 33 7.82 6.57 2.37
CA ARG A 33 8.33 5.27 2.86
C ARG A 33 8.87 4.51 1.66
N SER A 34 10.15 4.17 1.69
CA SER A 34 10.72 3.29 0.68
C SER A 34 10.02 1.93 0.79
N HIS A 35 9.29 1.56 -0.25
CA HIS A 35 8.72 0.22 -0.35
C HIS A 35 9.88 -0.79 -0.35
N ASN A 36 9.94 -1.64 0.68
CA ASN A 36 10.91 -2.72 0.82
C ASN A 36 10.41 -3.96 0.04
N ALA A 37 10.49 -3.90 -1.28
CA ALA A 37 10.07 -4.99 -2.16
C ALA A 37 10.70 -6.34 -1.79
N LYS A 38 11.96 -6.35 -1.30
CA LYS A 38 12.64 -7.56 -0.83
C LYS A 38 12.00 -8.15 0.45
N GLY A 39 11.52 -7.29 1.35
CA GLY A 39 10.77 -7.69 2.53
C GLY A 39 9.43 -8.33 2.13
N GLY A 40 8.69 -7.66 1.25
CA GLY A 40 7.44 -8.19 0.70
C GLY A 40 7.62 -9.53 -0.01
N GLU A 41 8.68 -9.68 -0.82
CA GLU A 41 9.01 -10.93 -1.50
C GLU A 41 9.25 -12.10 -0.52
N ARG A 42 9.95 -11.84 0.59
CA ARG A 42 10.19 -12.86 1.63
C ARG A 42 8.89 -13.33 2.28
N ILE A 43 8.00 -12.40 2.60
CA ILE A 43 6.68 -12.70 3.19
C ILE A 43 5.82 -13.48 2.19
N TYR A 44 5.80 -13.05 0.93
CA TYR A 44 5.07 -13.74 -0.13
C TYR A 44 5.53 -15.21 -0.26
N LYS A 45 6.85 -15.41 -0.32
CA LYS A 45 7.47 -16.74 -0.41
C LYS A 45 7.27 -17.61 0.82
N SER A 46 7.04 -17.04 2.00
CA SER A 46 6.86 -17.83 3.23
C SER A 46 5.47 -18.44 3.39
N GLY A 47 4.46 -17.98 2.63
CA GLY A 47 3.10 -18.54 2.77
C GLY A 47 2.13 -18.23 1.64
N CYS A 48 2.17 -17.04 1.04
CA CYS A 48 1.21 -16.63 0.00
C CYS A 48 1.31 -17.51 -1.25
N ILE A 49 2.50 -18.00 -1.58
CA ILE A 49 2.76 -18.89 -2.73
C ILE A 49 1.94 -20.19 -2.70
N ALA A 50 1.47 -20.63 -1.52
CA ALA A 50 0.71 -21.87 -1.41
C ALA A 50 -0.60 -21.83 -2.19
N CYS A 51 -1.22 -20.66 -2.33
CA CYS A 51 -2.43 -20.45 -3.11
C CYS A 51 -2.18 -19.59 -4.37
N HIS A 52 -1.31 -18.57 -4.27
CA HIS A 52 -1.08 -17.63 -5.37
C HIS A 52 0.06 -18.03 -6.32
N GLY A 53 0.78 -19.12 -6.03
CA GLY A 53 1.90 -19.58 -6.87
C GLY A 53 3.14 -18.70 -6.76
N THR A 54 4.28 -19.16 -7.30
CA THR A 54 5.57 -18.47 -7.15
C THR A 54 5.66 -17.13 -7.89
N ASN A 55 4.91 -16.98 -8.99
CA ASN A 55 4.86 -15.78 -9.84
C ASN A 55 3.53 -15.02 -9.74
N GLY A 56 2.57 -15.48 -8.92
CA GLY A 56 1.26 -14.85 -8.78
C GLY A 56 0.18 -15.34 -9.74
N SER A 57 0.42 -16.35 -10.57
CA SER A 57 -0.59 -16.89 -11.51
C SER A 57 -1.61 -17.85 -10.87
N GLY A 58 -1.52 -18.06 -9.56
CA GLY A 58 -2.22 -19.14 -8.85
C GLY A 58 -1.39 -20.42 -8.78
N ALA A 59 -1.46 -21.09 -7.63
CA ALA A 59 -0.89 -22.42 -7.46
C ALA A 59 -1.70 -23.46 -8.23
N PRO A 60 -1.10 -24.61 -8.62
CA PRO A 60 -1.85 -25.72 -9.20
C PRO A 60 -3.03 -26.13 -8.31
N GLU A 61 -4.22 -26.27 -8.88
CA GLU A 61 -5.43 -26.62 -8.11
C GLU A 61 -5.33 -27.98 -7.41
N THR A 62 -4.46 -28.87 -7.91
CA THR A 62 -4.13 -30.14 -7.26
C THR A 62 -3.41 -29.99 -5.91
N LEU A 63 -2.91 -28.79 -5.60
CA LEU A 63 -2.25 -28.45 -4.34
C LEU A 63 -3.13 -27.63 -3.40
N THR A 64 -4.39 -27.35 -3.77
CA THR A 64 -5.35 -26.58 -2.97
C THR A 64 -6.55 -27.43 -2.58
N GLU A 65 -7.09 -27.21 -1.38
CA GLU A 65 -8.26 -27.95 -0.89
C GLU A 65 -9.61 -27.33 -1.32
N PHE A 66 -9.58 -26.26 -2.12
CA PHE A 66 -10.76 -25.57 -2.61
C PHE A 66 -10.81 -25.59 -4.14
N LYS A 67 -12.04 -25.58 -4.68
CA LYS A 67 -12.23 -25.28 -6.10
C LYS A 67 -12.00 -23.79 -6.33
N ARG A 68 -11.08 -23.46 -7.22
CA ARG A 68 -10.76 -22.07 -7.54
C ARG A 68 -11.97 -21.39 -8.23
N PRO A 69 -12.48 -20.26 -7.71
CA PRO A 69 -13.53 -19.51 -8.39
C PRO A 69 -12.96 -18.80 -9.62
N GLU A 70 -13.82 -18.48 -10.59
CA GLU A 70 -13.45 -17.69 -11.78
C GLU A 70 -12.87 -16.30 -11.42
N THR A 71 -13.19 -15.80 -10.23
CA THR A 71 -12.69 -14.53 -9.68
C THR A 71 -11.36 -14.67 -8.94
N PHE A 72 -10.74 -15.84 -8.92
CA PHE A 72 -9.43 -16.00 -8.28
C PHE A 72 -8.37 -15.25 -9.08
N PRO A 73 -7.57 -14.39 -8.45
CA PRO A 73 -6.72 -13.48 -9.20
C PRO A 73 -5.52 -14.20 -9.82
N ASP A 74 -5.23 -13.84 -11.07
CA ASP A 74 -3.94 -14.07 -11.73
C ASP A 74 -3.19 -12.73 -11.80
N PHE A 75 -2.19 -12.56 -10.94
CA PHE A 75 -1.41 -11.32 -10.86
C PHE A 75 -0.45 -11.12 -12.03
N THR A 76 -0.32 -12.10 -12.92
CA THR A 76 0.47 -11.98 -14.16
C THR A 76 -0.34 -11.40 -15.32
N ARG A 77 -1.66 -11.25 -15.14
CA ARG A 77 -2.62 -10.80 -16.15
C ARG A 77 -3.12 -9.40 -15.89
N CYS A 78 -2.76 -8.47 -16.79
CA CYS A 78 -3.17 -7.07 -16.70
C CYS A 78 -4.69 -6.86 -16.76
N ASP A 79 -5.42 -7.74 -17.45
CA ASP A 79 -6.88 -7.67 -17.57
C ASP A 79 -7.64 -8.16 -16.33
N GLN A 80 -6.93 -8.77 -15.37
CA GLN A 80 -7.49 -9.23 -14.10
C GLN A 80 -6.94 -8.49 -12.88
N THR A 81 -5.96 -7.60 -13.09
CA THR A 81 -5.35 -6.77 -12.05
C THR A 81 -5.58 -5.30 -12.35
N THR A 82 -6.74 -4.80 -11.93
CA THR A 82 -6.96 -3.35 -11.93
C THR A 82 -5.94 -2.68 -10.99
N PRO A 83 -5.43 -1.48 -11.33
CA PRO A 83 -4.60 -0.72 -10.41
C PRO A 83 -5.41 -0.30 -9.17
N GLU A 84 -5.38 -1.13 -8.14
CA GLU A 84 -5.95 -0.82 -6.84
C GLU A 84 -4.90 -0.11 -5.96
N PRO A 85 -5.30 0.84 -5.10
CA PRO A 85 -4.37 1.46 -4.16
C PRO A 85 -3.85 0.40 -3.16
N ASN A 86 -2.61 0.55 -2.68
CA ASN A 86 -2.02 -0.37 -1.70
C ASN A 86 -2.90 -0.57 -0.45
N SER A 87 -3.72 0.41 -0.07
CA SER A 87 -4.68 0.26 1.02
C SER A 87 -5.71 -0.84 0.77
N ALA A 88 -6.17 -1.03 -0.48
CA ALA A 88 -7.13 -2.09 -0.82
C ALA A 88 -6.47 -3.47 -0.73
N TRP A 89 -5.24 -3.61 -1.21
CA TRP A 89 -4.47 -4.85 -1.07
C TRP A 89 -4.22 -5.20 0.40
N LYS A 90 -3.83 -4.21 1.21
CA LYS A 90 -3.64 -4.38 2.65
C LYS A 90 -4.93 -4.79 3.36
N ASP A 91 -6.07 -4.23 2.97
CA ASP A 91 -7.35 -4.59 3.58
C ASP A 91 -7.70 -6.07 3.36
N VAL A 92 -7.48 -6.59 2.14
CA VAL A 92 -7.66 -8.03 1.84
C VAL A 92 -6.67 -8.90 2.63
N ILE A 93 -5.42 -8.46 2.78
CA ILE A 93 -4.41 -9.21 3.57
C ILE A 93 -4.79 -9.22 5.05
N ILE A 94 -5.20 -8.09 5.61
CA ILE A 94 -5.52 -7.96 7.04
C ILE A 94 -6.80 -8.72 7.37
N ASN A 95 -7.84 -8.53 6.55
CA ASN A 95 -9.22 -8.91 6.88
C ASN A 95 -9.78 -10.06 6.02
N GLY A 96 -9.01 -10.57 5.05
CA GLY A 96 -9.44 -11.62 4.13
C GLY A 96 -10.33 -11.09 2.98
N GLY A 97 -10.79 -12.01 2.13
CA GLY A 97 -11.53 -11.64 0.92
C GLY A 97 -12.83 -10.87 1.17
N LEU A 98 -13.59 -11.23 2.21
CA LEU A 98 -14.89 -10.61 2.51
C LEU A 98 -14.83 -9.09 2.74
N ALA A 99 -13.72 -8.57 3.26
CA ALA A 99 -13.58 -7.14 3.53
C ALA A 99 -13.78 -6.27 2.28
N ARG A 100 -13.54 -6.86 1.11
CA ARG A 100 -13.72 -6.21 -0.20
C ARG A 100 -14.78 -6.90 -1.06
N GLY A 101 -15.59 -7.79 -0.48
CA GLY A 101 -16.65 -8.51 -1.19
C GLY A 101 -16.15 -9.71 -2.02
N PHE A 102 -14.94 -10.21 -1.75
CA PHE A 102 -14.41 -11.42 -2.38
C PHE A 102 -14.76 -12.68 -1.58
N SER A 103 -14.40 -13.84 -2.14
CA SER A 103 -14.56 -15.14 -1.50
C SER A 103 -13.82 -15.25 -0.16
N GLU A 104 -14.39 -16.03 0.77
CA GLU A 104 -13.79 -16.38 2.07
C GLU A 104 -12.56 -17.30 1.95
N ILE A 105 -12.26 -17.82 0.76
CA ILE A 105 -11.12 -18.70 0.49
C ILE A 105 -9.79 -18.06 0.89
N MET A 106 -9.63 -16.75 0.68
CA MET A 106 -8.45 -16.02 1.15
C MET A 106 -8.67 -15.60 2.61
N PRO A 107 -7.94 -16.19 3.58
CA PRO A 107 -8.15 -15.92 4.99
C PRO A 107 -7.55 -14.56 5.40
N ALA A 108 -7.88 -14.12 6.61
CA ALA A 108 -7.31 -12.94 7.24
C ALA A 108 -5.93 -13.22 7.85
N PHE A 109 -4.93 -12.39 7.53
CA PHE A 109 -3.55 -12.50 8.03
C PHE A 109 -3.16 -11.40 9.01
N GLY A 110 -4.07 -10.48 9.38
CA GLY A 110 -3.77 -9.35 10.26
C GLY A 110 -3.30 -9.72 11.67
N LYS A 111 -3.51 -10.97 12.11
CA LYS A 111 -2.97 -11.50 13.39
C LYS A 111 -1.62 -12.21 13.25
N LEU A 112 -1.19 -12.48 12.02
CA LEU A 112 0.03 -13.22 11.70
C LEU A 112 1.18 -12.31 11.27
N LEU A 113 0.86 -11.13 10.72
CA LEU A 113 1.83 -10.15 10.24
C LEU A 113 1.81 -8.90 11.12
N THR A 114 2.97 -8.27 11.32
CA THR A 114 3.06 -6.96 11.96
C THR A 114 2.70 -5.84 10.98
N ASP A 115 2.28 -4.68 11.49
CA ASP A 115 2.01 -3.50 10.65
C ASP A 115 3.21 -3.14 9.75
N GLU A 116 4.43 -3.30 10.26
CA GLU A 116 5.65 -3.04 9.51
C GLU A 116 5.85 -4.04 8.36
N GLN A 117 5.46 -5.32 8.54
CA GLN A 117 5.46 -6.32 7.47
C GLN A 117 4.37 -6.04 6.43
N ILE A 118 3.19 -5.60 6.87
CA ILE A 118 2.06 -5.25 5.98
C ILE A 118 2.34 -3.94 5.23
N ASP A 119 3.16 -3.05 5.78
CA ASP A 119 3.55 -1.79 5.16
C ASP A 119 4.84 -1.89 4.32
N ALA A 120 5.48 -3.05 4.28
CA ALA A 120 6.78 -3.22 3.62
C ALA A 120 6.74 -3.15 2.08
N TRP A 121 5.57 -3.12 1.45
CA TRP A 121 5.37 -3.25 -0.01
C TRP A 121 4.46 -2.21 -0.63
#